data_AF-A0A973TGM7-F1
#
_entry.id   AF-A0A973TGM7-F1
#
_cell.length_a   1.000
_cell.length_b   1.000
_cell.length_c   1.000
_cell.angle_alpha   90.00
_cell.angle_beta   90.00
_cell.angle_gamma   90.00
#
_symmetry.space_group_name_H-M   'P 1'
#
loop_
_entity.id
_entity.type
_entity.pdbx_description
1 polymer ?
#
loop_
_entity_poly.entity_id
_entity_poly.type
_entity_poly.pdbx_seq_one_letter_code
_entity_poly.pdbx_strand_id
1 'polypeptide(L)'
;MAQRRARKSPWTDDRDALELIARLLVSSSYRVPVEGTGTKSGLQAADVAGAVGYMRDRLAQTTALAVATRAQERDVARLSAMAFRRVVRVVRLIRPRPLDLHQPADRWRLRIAVYDAAYELVWPEHRRPYADLARDAKMRKASYIAVHKAASATLQEALNNGRRELAMRLFAERAT
;
A
#
# COMPACT_ATOMS: atom_id res chain seq x y z
N MET A 1 -16.89 -25.87 -22.81
CA MET A 1 -17.74 -24.93 -22.06
C MET A 1 -16.86 -23.87 -21.41
N ALA A 2 -16.79 -22.67 -22.01
CA ALA A 2 -15.95 -21.59 -21.49
C ALA A 2 -16.68 -20.83 -20.38
N GLN A 3 -16.13 -20.85 -19.15
CA GLN A 3 -16.63 -20.05 -18.04
C GLN A 3 -16.47 -18.56 -18.37
N ARG A 4 -17.62 -17.94 -18.67
CA ARG A 4 -17.77 -16.50 -18.83
C ARG A 4 -17.41 -15.85 -17.50
N ARG A 5 -16.25 -15.18 -17.41
CA ARG A 5 -15.88 -14.35 -16.25
C ARG A 5 -17.07 -13.45 -15.94
N ALA A 6 -17.70 -13.65 -14.79
CA ALA A 6 -18.81 -12.83 -14.34
C ALA A 6 -18.33 -11.38 -14.28
N ARG A 7 -18.87 -10.55 -15.17
CA ARG A 7 -18.74 -9.10 -15.08
C ARG A 7 -19.35 -8.74 -13.72
N LYS A 8 -18.53 -8.33 -12.75
CA LYS A 8 -19.03 -7.81 -11.48
C LYS A 8 -20.04 -6.71 -11.81
N SER A 9 -21.26 -6.85 -11.30
CA SER A 9 -22.31 -5.85 -11.44
C SER A 9 -21.78 -4.50 -10.94
N PRO A 10 -22.16 -3.35 -11.51
CA PRO A 10 -21.73 -2.02 -11.03
C PRO A 10 -22.09 -1.73 -9.54
N TRP A 11 -22.84 -2.62 -8.91
CA TRP A 11 -23.67 -2.44 -7.71
C TRP A 11 -23.29 -3.43 -6.60
N THR A 12 -22.10 -3.30 -6.01
CA THR A 12 -21.77 -4.02 -4.77
C THR A 12 -21.08 -3.09 -3.79
N ASP A 13 -21.52 -3.10 -2.53
CA ASP A 13 -20.83 -2.48 -1.38
C ASP A 13 -19.44 -3.08 -1.11
N ASP A 14 -19.08 -4.14 -1.85
CA ASP A 14 -17.85 -4.91 -1.75
C ASP A 14 -16.69 -4.33 -2.60
N ARG A 15 -16.62 -3.00 -2.74
CA ARG A 15 -15.59 -2.32 -3.56
C ARG A 15 -14.37 -1.93 -2.75
N ASP A 16 -13.18 -2.21 -3.29
CA ASP A 16 -11.91 -1.89 -2.65
C ASP A 16 -11.77 -0.36 -2.54
N ALA A 17 -11.53 0.14 -1.33
CA ALA A 17 -11.41 1.57 -1.07
C ALA A 17 -10.23 2.20 -1.85
N LEU A 18 -9.21 1.41 -2.22
CA LEU A 18 -8.12 1.87 -3.11
C LEU A 18 -8.58 2.11 -4.55
N GLU A 19 -9.55 1.31 -5.02
CA GLU A 19 -10.13 1.49 -6.35
C GLU A 19 -10.91 2.82 -6.42
N LEU A 20 -11.57 3.23 -5.34
CA LEU A 20 -12.25 4.51 -5.24
C LEU A 20 -11.28 5.69 -5.29
N ILE A 21 -10.14 5.60 -4.59
CA ILE A 21 -9.07 6.62 -4.70
C ILE A 21 -8.57 6.71 -6.14
N ALA A 22 -8.22 5.57 -6.75
CA ALA A 22 -7.68 5.54 -8.10
C ALA A 22 -8.64 6.15 -9.12
N ARG A 23 -9.95 5.88 -8.97
CA ARG A 23 -10.98 6.37 -9.90
C ARG A 23 -11.36 7.85 -9.68
N LEU A 24 -11.34 8.35 -8.45
CA LEU A 24 -11.72 9.74 -8.16
C LEU A 24 -10.56 10.74 -8.34
N LEU A 25 -9.31 10.27 -8.34
CA LEU A 25 -8.15 11.09 -8.71
C LEU A 25 -8.00 11.25 -10.23
N VAL A 26 -8.52 10.31 -11.03
CA VAL A 26 -8.61 10.44 -12.49
C VAL A 26 -9.92 11.15 -12.83
N SER A 27 -9.92 12.49 -12.75
CA SER A 27 -10.85 13.52 -13.27
C SER A 27 -12.15 13.09 -14.00
N SER A 28 -12.86 12.09 -13.50
CA SER A 28 -14.08 11.54 -14.06
C SER A 28 -15.09 11.57 -12.93
N SER A 29 -16.16 12.32 -13.14
CA SER A 29 -17.27 12.48 -12.21
C SER A 29 -17.94 11.14 -11.95
N TYR A 30 -17.39 10.33 -11.05
CA TYR A 30 -17.97 9.05 -10.69
C TYR A 30 -19.13 9.28 -9.74
N ARG A 31 -20.35 9.32 -10.29
CA ARG A 31 -21.57 9.19 -9.48
C ARG A 31 -21.71 7.72 -9.10
N VAL A 32 -21.56 7.40 -7.81
CA VAL A 32 -22.04 6.12 -7.26
C VAL A 32 -23.56 6.20 -7.20
N PRO A 33 -24.33 5.49 -8.04
CA PRO A 33 -25.76 5.41 -7.87
C PRO A 33 -26.05 4.28 -6.86
N VAL A 34 -26.97 4.52 -5.92
CA VAL A 34 -27.46 3.52 -4.97
C VAL A 34 -28.72 2.89 -5.58
N GLU A 35 -28.83 1.56 -5.60
CA GLU A 35 -29.94 0.87 -6.26
C GLU A 35 -31.23 1.03 -5.44
N GLY A 36 -32.27 1.61 -6.05
CA GLY A 36 -33.62 1.73 -5.50
C GLY A 36 -33.83 2.94 -4.58
N THR A 37 -34.40 4.03 -5.11
CA THR A 37 -35.06 5.11 -4.33
C THR A 37 -34.24 5.68 -3.16
N GLY A 38 -33.33 6.63 -3.42
CA GLY A 38 -32.57 7.26 -2.34
C GLY A 38 -32.11 8.69 -2.64
N THR A 39 -32.64 9.64 -1.87
CA THR A 39 -32.27 11.06 -1.79
C THR A 39 -30.87 11.31 -1.17
N LYS A 40 -29.95 10.34 -1.19
CA LYS A 40 -28.58 10.49 -0.64
C LYS A 40 -27.58 10.77 -1.78
N SER A 41 -26.76 11.82 -1.65
CA SER A 41 -25.75 12.15 -2.66
C SER A 41 -24.71 11.03 -2.80
N GLY A 42 -24.31 10.70 -4.03
CA GLY A 42 -23.20 9.77 -4.29
C GLY A 42 -21.89 10.23 -3.64
N LEU A 43 -20.88 9.35 -3.57
CA LEU A 43 -19.54 9.73 -3.12
C LEU A 43 -18.93 10.78 -4.06
N GLN A 44 -18.49 11.90 -3.50
CA GLN A 44 -17.80 12.95 -4.23
C GLN A 44 -16.28 12.87 -4.04
N ALA A 45 -15.54 13.52 -4.93
CA ALA A 45 -14.09 13.67 -4.76
C ALA A 45 -13.73 14.36 -3.42
N ALA A 46 -14.56 15.28 -2.94
CA ALA A 46 -14.41 15.92 -1.64
C ALA A 46 -14.54 14.92 -0.48
N ASP A 47 -15.45 13.95 -0.55
CA ASP A 47 -15.62 12.92 0.48
C ASP A 47 -14.36 12.04 0.58
N VAL A 48 -13.79 11.65 -0.56
CA VAL A 48 -12.55 10.86 -0.60
C VAL A 48 -11.34 11.67 -0.18
N ALA A 49 -11.24 12.93 -0.61
CA ALA A 49 -10.18 13.84 -0.16
C ALA A 49 -10.26 14.07 1.36
N GLY A 50 -11.46 14.23 1.92
CA GLY A 50 -11.71 14.33 3.35
C GLY A 50 -11.31 13.04 4.07
N ALA A 51 -11.81 11.89 3.61
CA ALA A 51 -11.51 10.60 4.22
C ALA A 51 -10.00 10.30 4.24
N VAL A 52 -9.30 10.58 3.14
CA VAL A 52 -7.83 10.50 3.08
C VAL A 52 -7.21 11.54 3.99
N GLY A 53 -7.61 12.80 3.91
CA GLY A 53 -7.01 13.92 4.65
C GLY A 53 -7.07 13.75 6.16
N TYR A 54 -8.14 13.13 6.67
CA TYR A 54 -8.33 12.86 8.09
C TYR A 54 -7.68 11.56 8.59
N MET A 55 -7.01 10.78 7.73
CA MET A 55 -6.31 9.55 8.16
C MET A 55 -5.25 9.86 9.21
N ARG A 56 -5.28 9.11 10.33
CA ARG A 56 -4.38 9.36 11.46
C ARG A 56 -2.99 8.77 11.24
N ASP A 57 -2.92 7.55 10.71
CA ASP A 57 -1.63 6.91 10.40
C ASP A 57 -1.11 7.42 9.05
N ARG A 58 -0.11 8.31 9.11
CA ARG A 58 0.53 8.88 7.92
C ARG A 58 1.22 7.83 7.04
N LEU A 59 1.75 6.75 7.62
CA LEU A 59 2.34 5.67 6.82
C LEU A 59 1.24 4.90 6.09
N ALA A 60 0.13 4.58 6.77
CA ALA A 60 -1.02 3.93 6.14
C ALA A 60 -1.62 4.79 5.01
N GLN A 61 -1.81 6.08 5.28
CA GLN A 61 -2.28 7.07 4.30
C GLN A 61 -1.38 7.12 3.06
N THR A 62 -0.07 7.29 3.27
CA THR A 62 0.89 7.42 2.16
C THR A 62 0.99 6.11 1.37
N THR A 63 0.94 4.96 2.05
CA THR A 63 0.97 3.65 1.39
C THR A 63 -0.28 3.44 0.53
N ALA A 64 -1.47 3.74 1.05
CA ALA A 64 -2.72 3.62 0.32
C ALA A 64 -2.74 4.52 -0.92
N LEU A 65 -2.33 5.78 -0.78
CA LEU A 65 -2.20 6.71 -1.91
C LEU A 65 -1.20 6.20 -2.93
N ALA A 66 0.00 5.81 -2.51
CA ALA A 66 1.05 5.37 -3.41
C ALA A 66 0.63 4.17 -4.26
N VAL A 67 -0.06 3.19 -3.66
CA VAL A 67 -0.59 2.02 -4.37
C VAL A 67 -1.73 2.41 -5.31
N ALA A 68 -2.67 3.25 -4.85
CA ALA A 68 -3.82 3.65 -5.66
C ALA A 68 -3.42 4.51 -6.87
N THR A 69 -2.41 5.37 -6.74
CA THR A 69 -1.97 6.27 -7.81
C THR A 69 -0.83 5.72 -8.65
N ARG A 70 -0.35 4.50 -8.37
CA ARG A 70 0.86 3.95 -8.99
C ARG A 70 2.02 4.94 -8.92
N ALA A 71 2.39 5.29 -7.68
CA ALA A 71 3.38 6.30 -7.38
C ALA A 71 4.70 6.09 -8.15
N GLN A 72 5.30 7.21 -8.56
CA GLN A 72 6.60 7.25 -9.21
C GLN A 72 7.73 7.00 -8.20
N GLU A 73 8.94 6.71 -8.70
CA GLU A 73 10.10 6.33 -7.90
C GLU A 73 10.41 7.29 -6.74
N ARG A 74 10.27 8.61 -6.95
CA ARG A 74 10.50 9.63 -5.92
C ARG A 74 9.57 9.47 -4.71
N ASP A 75 8.30 9.16 -4.97
CA ASP A 75 7.30 9.01 -3.92
C ASP A 75 7.40 7.63 -3.25
N VAL A 76 7.81 6.61 -4.00
CA VAL A 76 8.20 5.30 -3.43
C VAL A 76 9.40 5.45 -2.49
N ALA A 77 10.39 6.27 -2.84
CA ALA A 77 11.55 6.56 -1.98
C ALA A 77 11.15 7.31 -0.69
N ARG A 78 10.17 8.22 -0.77
CA ARG A 78 9.62 8.89 0.42
C ARG A 78 8.87 7.90 1.31
N LEU A 79 8.04 7.04 0.72
CA LEU A 79 7.33 5.97 1.43
C LEU A 79 8.30 5.02 2.14
N SER A 80 9.37 4.59 1.45
CA SER A 80 10.38 3.71 2.02
C SER A 80 11.10 4.35 3.21
N ALA A 81 11.41 5.65 3.12
CA ALA A 81 11.99 6.42 4.22
C ALA A 81 11.05 6.52 5.44
N MET A 82 9.74 6.72 5.22
CA MET A 82 8.74 6.72 6.29
C MET A 82 8.62 5.36 6.97
N ALA A 83 8.63 4.28 6.20
CA ALA A 83 8.53 2.90 6.71
C ALA A 83 9.79 2.47 7.47
N PHE A 84 10.95 3.04 7.16
CA PHE A 84 12.26 2.59 7.62
C PHE A 84 12.34 2.33 9.13
N ARG A 85 11.87 3.27 9.97
CA ARG A 85 11.92 3.10 11.44
C ARG A 85 11.08 1.93 11.94
N ARG A 86 9.93 1.65 11.30
CA ARG A 86 9.07 0.51 11.63
C ARG A 86 9.75 -0.80 11.21
N VAL A 87 10.33 -0.84 10.01
CA VAL A 87 11.06 -2.02 9.53
C VAL A 87 12.30 -2.31 10.37
N VAL A 88 13.07 -1.29 10.76
CA VAL A 88 14.23 -1.44 11.67
C VAL A 88 13.83 -2.16 12.96
N ARG A 89 12.68 -1.80 13.55
CA ARG A 89 12.18 -2.47 14.77
C ARG A 89 11.88 -3.94 14.51
N VAL A 90 11.21 -4.28 13.41
CA VAL A 90 10.90 -5.67 13.03
C VAL A 90 12.17 -6.46 12.77
N VAL A 91 13.11 -5.92 11.97
CA VAL A 91 14.36 -6.60 11.60
C VAL A 91 15.24 -6.88 12.82
N ARG A 92 15.24 -6.00 13.84
CA ARG A 92 15.97 -6.23 15.10
C ARG A 92 15.47 -7.45 15.89
N LEU A 93 14.22 -7.86 15.68
CA LEU A 93 13.59 -8.99 16.36
C LEU A 93 13.83 -10.33 15.64
N ILE A 94 14.26 -10.31 14.37
CA ILE A 94 14.49 -11.53 13.59
C ILE A 94 15.71 -12.30 14.12
N ARG A 95 15.56 -13.62 14.27
CA ARG A 95 16.63 -14.55 14.65
C ARG A 95 16.79 -15.65 13.60
N PRO A 96 18.03 -15.98 13.16
CA PRO A 96 19.28 -15.24 13.41
C PRO A 96 19.21 -13.82 12.83
N ARG A 97 20.01 -12.87 13.36
CA ARG A 97 19.99 -11.48 12.90
C ARG A 97 20.46 -11.43 11.44
N PRO A 98 19.64 -10.94 10.49
CA PRO A 98 20.02 -10.95 9.08
C PRO A 98 21.04 -9.85 8.74
N LEU A 99 21.11 -8.80 9.55
CA LEU A 99 21.95 -7.61 9.41
C LEU A 99 22.39 -7.10 10.79
N ASP A 100 23.57 -6.49 10.87
CA ASP A 100 24.06 -5.75 12.02
C ASP A 100 23.83 -4.24 11.82
N LEU A 101 22.75 -3.71 12.38
CA LEU A 101 22.33 -2.33 12.17
C LEU A 101 23.23 -1.29 12.88
N HIS A 102 24.22 -1.71 13.67
CA HIS A 102 25.26 -0.82 14.17
C HIS A 102 26.24 -0.42 13.05
N GLN A 103 26.39 -1.25 12.02
CA GLN A 103 27.25 -0.97 10.88
C GLN A 103 26.54 -0.05 9.86
N PRO A 104 27.20 1.03 9.39
CA PRO A 104 26.64 1.92 8.38
C PRO A 104 26.26 1.20 7.08
N ALA A 105 27.09 0.23 6.66
CA ALA A 105 26.87 -0.54 5.45
C ALA A 105 25.55 -1.33 5.50
N ASP A 106 25.28 -2.00 6.62
CA ASP A 106 24.04 -2.78 6.81
C ASP A 106 22.80 -1.89 6.93
N ARG A 107 22.93 -0.68 7.48
CA ARG A 107 21.84 0.31 7.41
C ARG A 107 21.53 0.73 5.97
N TRP A 108 22.56 0.88 5.13
CA TRP A 108 22.36 1.18 3.71
C TRP A 108 21.71 0.01 2.97
N ARG A 109 22.17 -1.22 3.19
CA ARG A 109 21.57 -2.45 2.64
C ARG A 109 20.09 -2.58 3.03
N LEU A 110 19.76 -2.28 4.29
CA LEU A 110 18.37 -2.25 4.75
C LEU A 110 17.53 -1.22 4.00
N ARG A 111 18.06 -0.01 3.73
CA ARG A 111 17.32 1.01 2.96
C ARG A 111 16.97 0.53 1.56
N ILE A 112 17.90 -0.16 0.89
CA ILE A 112 17.66 -0.76 -0.43
C ILE A 112 16.54 -1.79 -0.35
N ALA A 113 16.64 -2.77 0.56
CA ALA A 113 15.62 -3.79 0.68
C ALA A 113 14.22 -3.23 1.05
N VAL A 114 14.16 -2.14 1.81
CA VAL A 114 12.89 -1.44 2.12
C VAL A 114 12.35 -0.70 0.90
N TYR A 115 13.22 -0.08 0.10
CA TYR A 115 12.82 0.53 -1.17
C TYR A 115 12.29 -0.51 -2.15
N ASP A 116 13.01 -1.62 -2.33
CA ASP A 116 12.59 -2.71 -3.23
C ASP A 116 11.23 -3.28 -2.82
N ALA A 117 11.00 -3.49 -1.51
CA ALA A 117 9.71 -3.94 -0.99
C ALA A 117 8.58 -2.92 -1.20
N ALA A 118 8.87 -1.61 -1.08
CA ALA A 118 7.90 -0.56 -1.36
C ALA A 118 7.59 -0.46 -2.86
N TYR A 119 8.62 -0.62 -3.71
CA TYR A 119 8.46 -0.62 -5.16
C TYR A 119 7.64 -1.82 -5.62
N GLU A 120 7.93 -3.03 -5.12
CA GLU A 120 7.14 -4.23 -5.41
C GLU A 120 5.68 -4.10 -4.94
N LEU A 121 5.42 -3.42 -3.81
CA LEU A 121 4.06 -3.18 -3.34
C LEU A 121 3.27 -2.25 -4.27
N VAL A 122 3.90 -1.20 -4.79
CA VAL A 122 3.26 -0.23 -5.71
C VAL A 122 3.16 -0.79 -7.13
N TRP A 123 4.13 -1.60 -7.54
CA TRP A 123 4.30 -2.13 -8.89
C TRP A 123 4.56 -3.66 -8.86
N PRO A 124 3.58 -4.49 -8.46
CA PRO A 124 3.73 -5.94 -8.37
C PRO A 124 4.12 -6.61 -9.69
N GLU A 125 3.76 -6.01 -10.82
CA GLU A 125 4.16 -6.45 -12.16
C GLU A 125 5.67 -6.28 -12.44
N HIS A 126 6.36 -5.40 -11.70
CA HIS A 126 7.81 -5.17 -11.83
C HIS A 126 8.63 -6.03 -10.86
N ARG A 127 8.02 -7.08 -10.30
CA ARG A 127 8.71 -7.96 -9.35
C ARG A 127 9.93 -8.62 -9.99
N ARG A 128 11.09 -8.38 -9.39
CA ARG A 128 12.37 -8.97 -9.80
C ARG A 128 12.69 -10.24 -8.99
N PRO A 129 13.49 -11.17 -9.54
CA PRO A 129 13.97 -12.32 -8.77
C PRO A 129 14.79 -11.88 -7.56
N TYR A 130 14.59 -12.53 -6.40
CA TYR A 130 15.34 -12.23 -5.18
C TYR A 130 16.85 -12.38 -5.31
N ALA A 131 17.33 -13.20 -6.25
CA ALA A 131 18.76 -13.37 -6.50
C ALA A 131 19.39 -12.08 -7.04
N ASP A 132 18.71 -11.39 -7.94
CA ASP A 132 19.20 -10.16 -8.55
C ASP A 132 19.12 -8.99 -7.56
N LEU A 133 17.99 -8.88 -6.84
CA LEU A 133 17.83 -7.86 -5.81
C LEU A 133 18.86 -8.01 -4.67
N ALA A 134 19.13 -9.24 -4.22
CA ALA A 134 20.15 -9.50 -3.22
C ALA A 134 21.56 -9.16 -3.73
N ARG A 135 21.84 -9.39 -5.02
CA ARG A 135 23.10 -9.02 -5.67
C ARG A 135 23.27 -7.51 -5.69
N ASP A 136 22.26 -6.77 -6.12
CA ASP A 136 22.26 -5.31 -6.20
C ASP A 136 22.42 -4.68 -4.80
N ALA A 137 21.73 -5.25 -3.80
CA ALA A 137 21.85 -4.85 -2.40
C ALA A 137 23.17 -5.30 -1.73
N LYS A 138 24.04 -6.03 -2.43
CA LYS A 138 25.29 -6.60 -1.89
C LYS A 138 25.04 -7.40 -0.60
N MET A 139 24.02 -8.25 -0.63
CA MET A 139 23.55 -9.08 0.49
C MET A 139 23.58 -10.57 0.14
N ARG A 140 23.75 -11.41 1.17
CA ARG A 140 23.43 -12.84 1.03
C ARG A 140 21.93 -12.99 0.77
N LYS A 141 21.57 -13.85 -0.18
CA LYS A 141 20.16 -14.09 -0.59
C LYS A 141 19.24 -14.38 0.59
N ALA A 142 19.66 -15.21 1.54
CA ALA A 142 18.86 -15.56 2.72
C ALA A 142 18.57 -14.33 3.62
N SER A 143 19.60 -13.53 3.93
CA SER A 143 19.44 -12.28 4.69
C SER A 143 18.56 -11.27 3.97
N TYR A 144 18.73 -11.15 2.64
CA TYR A 144 17.92 -10.27 1.82
C TYR A 144 16.44 -10.67 1.90
N ILE A 145 16.12 -11.95 1.68
CA ILE A 145 14.74 -12.44 1.74
C ILE A 145 14.12 -12.19 3.12
N ALA A 146 14.86 -12.41 4.22
CA ALA A 146 14.35 -12.16 5.56
C ALA A 146 14.00 -10.68 5.79
N VAL A 147 14.88 -9.77 5.37
CA VAL A 147 14.66 -8.32 5.49
C VAL A 147 13.54 -7.85 4.57
N HIS A 148 13.53 -8.29 3.31
CA HIS A 148 12.50 -7.96 2.34
C HIS A 148 11.12 -8.41 2.83
N LYS A 149 10.99 -9.65 3.32
CA LYS A 149 9.73 -10.15 3.90
C LYS A 149 9.25 -9.28 5.08
N ALA A 150 10.15 -8.86 5.96
CA ALA A 150 9.80 -7.98 7.06
C ALA A 150 9.34 -6.59 6.58
N ALA A 151 10.00 -6.04 5.56
CA ALA A 151 9.61 -4.79 4.94
C ALA A 151 8.24 -4.90 4.24
N SER A 152 8.04 -5.93 3.41
CA SER A 152 6.78 -6.20 2.72
C SER A 152 5.64 -6.40 3.71
N ALA A 153 5.84 -7.18 4.78
CA ALA A 153 4.81 -7.37 5.81
C ALA A 153 4.44 -6.06 6.51
N THR A 154 5.42 -5.23 6.84
CA THR A 154 5.21 -3.91 7.47
C THR A 154 4.40 -2.98 6.57
N LEU A 155 4.75 -2.92 5.29
CA LEU A 155 4.06 -2.08 4.30
C LEU A 155 2.67 -2.62 3.96
N GLN A 156 2.50 -3.94 3.88
CA GLN A 156 1.20 -4.57 3.67
C GLN A 156 0.26 -4.32 4.86
N GLU A 157 0.78 -4.37 6.09
CA GLU A 157 0.02 -4.01 7.28
C GLU A 157 -0.43 -2.54 7.21
N ALA A 158 0.48 -1.63 6.85
CA ALA A 158 0.14 -0.22 6.66
C ALA A 158 -0.93 -0.02 5.57
N LEU A 159 -0.82 -0.72 4.44
CA LEU A 159 -1.82 -0.69 3.38
C LEU A 159 -3.19 -1.19 3.85
N ASN A 160 -3.22 -2.30 4.58
CA ASN A 160 -4.45 -2.88 5.10
C ASN A 160 -5.11 -1.98 6.15
N ASN A 161 -4.32 -1.35 7.02
CA ASN A 161 -4.81 -0.35 7.96
C ASN A 161 -5.37 0.87 7.22
N GLY A 162 -4.69 1.31 6.15
CA GLY A 162 -5.16 2.41 5.31
C GLY A 162 -6.49 2.09 4.62
N ARG A 163 -6.62 0.89 4.04
CA ARG A 163 -7.88 0.39 3.47
C ARG A 163 -9.02 0.39 4.48
N ARG A 164 -8.78 -0.13 5.70
CA ARG A 164 -9.79 -0.18 6.76
C ARG A 164 -10.22 1.20 7.22
N GLU A 165 -9.26 2.08 7.50
CA GLU A 165 -9.57 3.44 7.96
C GLU A 165 -10.33 4.23 6.89
N LEU A 166 -9.93 4.10 5.63
CA LEU A 166 -10.61 4.73 4.51
C LEU A 166 -12.04 4.19 4.33
N ALA A 167 -12.22 2.87 4.37
CA ALA A 167 -13.55 2.26 4.29
C ALA A 167 -14.46 2.71 5.45
N MET A 168 -13.95 2.73 6.69
CA MET A 168 -14.70 3.24 7.83
C MET A 168 -15.13 4.68 7.61
N ARG A 169 -14.24 5.56 7.12
CA ARG A 169 -14.58 6.98 6.91
C ARG A 169 -15.59 7.20 5.78
N LEU A 170 -15.44 6.46 4.67
CA LEU A 170 -16.33 6.62 3.51
C LEU A 170 -17.72 6.04 3.74
N PHE A 171 -17.82 4.96 4.53
CA PHE A 171 -19.05 4.18 4.64
C PHE A 171 -19.72 4.26 6.03
N ALA A 172 -18.99 4.53 7.12
CA ALA A 172 -19.61 4.60 8.45
C ALA A 172 -20.45 5.86 8.66
N GLU A 173 -20.09 7.01 8.05
CA GLU A 173 -20.89 8.25 8.13
C GLU A 173 -22.25 8.15 7.43
N ARG A 174 -22.47 7.12 6.61
CA ARG A 174 -23.68 6.95 5.79
C ARG A 174 -24.64 5.87 6.31
N ALA A 175 -24.28 5.16 7.38
CA ALA A 175 -25.05 4.08 8.03
C ALA A 175 -26.06 4.57 9.09
N THR A 176 -26.23 5.90 9.20
CA THR A 176 -27.30 6.59 9.94
C THR A 176 -28.20 7.35 8.96
#